data_AF-A0AA38ID30-F1
#
_entry.id   AF-A0AA38ID30-F1
#
_cell.length_a   1.000
_cell.length_b   1.000
_cell.length_c   1.000
_cell.angle_alpha   90.00
_cell.angle_beta   90.00
_cell.angle_gamma   90.00
#
_symmetry.space_group_name_H-M   'P 1'
#
loop_
_entity.id
_entity.type
_entity.pdbx_description
1 polymer ?
#
loop_
_entity_poly.entity_id
_entity_poly.type
_entity_poly.pdbx_seq_one_letter_code
_entity_poly.pdbx_strand_id
1 'polypeptide(L)'
;MLAKKGKTIKTDRLCLTENPSWKTSSWYKNSPVGVNEFSKRFKTSAEKVGLDTKSRKITNHSARSTALSQLTKAGIGEQQLTKITGHSSAGSIRPYLQLDSSHHNKIVTTFRQDITAVESGEKRR
;
A
#
# COMPACT_ATOMS: atom_id res chain seq x y z
N MET A 1 -15.85 -2.11 -18.61
CA MET A 1 -15.55 -1.55 -19.95
C MET A 1 -15.28 -0.06 -19.81
N LEU A 2 -14.07 0.41 -20.10
CA LEU A 2 -13.74 1.84 -20.05
C LEU A 2 -14.33 2.55 -21.28
N ALA A 3 -14.98 3.70 -21.06
CA ALA A 3 -15.62 4.51 -22.10
C ALA A 3 -14.64 4.88 -23.24
N LYS A 4 -15.20 5.17 -24.42
CA LYS A 4 -14.45 5.61 -25.62
C LYS A 4 -13.66 6.89 -25.28
N LYS A 5 -12.32 6.78 -25.26
CA LYS A 5 -11.37 7.88 -25.02
C LYS A 5 -11.54 8.98 -26.07
N GLY A 6 -11.41 10.25 -25.66
CA GLY A 6 -11.39 11.40 -26.57
C GLY A 6 -10.16 11.40 -27.50
N LYS A 7 -10.26 12.10 -28.65
CA LYS A 7 -9.26 12.12 -29.75
C LYS A 7 -7.81 12.44 -29.34
N THR A 8 -7.60 13.01 -28.15
CA THR A 8 -6.30 13.50 -27.66
C THR A 8 -5.46 12.44 -26.92
N ILE A 9 -6.06 11.33 -26.48
CA ILE A 9 -5.38 10.29 -25.70
C ILE A 9 -4.99 9.13 -26.61
N LYS A 10 -3.74 9.13 -27.10
CA LYS A 10 -3.21 8.13 -28.05
C LYS A 10 -2.56 6.90 -27.38
N THR A 11 -2.38 6.91 -26.06
CA THR A 11 -1.71 5.81 -25.34
C THR A 11 -2.59 5.26 -24.23
N ASP A 12 -2.39 3.99 -23.93
CA ASP A 12 -3.00 3.34 -22.76
C ASP A 12 -2.16 3.50 -21.48
N ARG A 13 -1.14 4.36 -21.53
CA ARG A 13 -0.18 4.54 -20.45
C ARG A 13 -0.74 5.58 -19.47
N LEU A 14 -1.04 5.14 -18.25
CA LEU A 14 -1.56 5.96 -17.15
C LEU A 14 -0.56 6.98 -16.57
N CYS A 15 0.58 7.18 -17.23
CA CYS A 15 1.65 8.06 -16.78
C CYS A 15 1.75 9.27 -17.71
N LEU A 16 0.89 10.26 -17.50
CA LEU A 16 0.97 11.56 -18.16
C LEU A 16 1.82 12.51 -17.31
N THR A 17 2.67 13.30 -17.96
CA THR A 17 3.47 14.33 -17.29
C THR A 17 2.80 15.68 -17.48
N GLU A 18 2.85 16.57 -16.48
CA GLU A 18 2.34 17.94 -16.63
C GLU A 18 3.12 18.69 -17.73
N ASN A 19 2.41 19.52 -18.50
CA ASN A 19 3.06 20.35 -19.51
C ASN A 19 3.30 21.77 -18.96
N PRO A 20 4.56 22.22 -18.79
CA PRO A 20 4.84 23.59 -18.34
C PRO A 20 4.32 24.67 -19.31
N SER A 21 4.25 24.35 -20.61
CA SER A 21 3.73 25.25 -21.65
C SER A 21 2.25 25.01 -21.97
N TRP A 22 1.46 24.57 -21.00
CA TRP A 22 0.03 24.28 -21.18
C TRP A 22 -0.82 25.46 -21.67
N LYS A 23 -0.32 26.70 -21.57
CA LYS A 23 -1.02 27.88 -22.11
C LYS A 23 -1.05 27.90 -23.64
N THR A 24 -0.11 27.25 -24.30
CA THR A 24 0.04 27.22 -25.78
C THR A 24 -0.14 25.82 -26.37
N SER A 25 -0.32 24.80 -25.54
CA SER A 25 -0.41 23.40 -25.94
C SER A 25 -1.31 22.62 -24.99
N SER A 26 -1.43 21.31 -25.17
CA SER A 26 -2.18 20.47 -24.22
C SER A 26 -1.59 20.59 -22.82
N TRP A 27 -2.44 20.47 -21.79
CA TRP A 27 -2.03 20.59 -20.38
C TRP A 27 -1.15 19.44 -19.88
N TYR A 28 -0.97 18.40 -20.70
CA TYR A 28 -0.14 17.24 -20.40
C TYR A 28 0.76 16.87 -21.59
N LYS A 29 1.86 16.21 -21.26
CA LYS A 29 2.74 15.50 -22.19
C LYS A 29 2.41 14.02 -22.14
N ASN A 30 2.30 13.40 -23.32
CA ASN A 30 2.13 11.96 -23.45
C ASN A 30 3.48 11.23 -23.27
N SER A 31 4.09 11.41 -22.10
CA SER A 31 5.37 10.85 -21.72
C SER A 31 5.30 10.34 -20.28
N PRO A 32 5.91 9.18 -19.98
CA PRO A 32 5.93 8.63 -18.63
C PRO A 32 6.61 9.59 -17.66
N VAL A 33 6.00 9.75 -16.48
CA VAL A 33 6.64 10.45 -15.37
C VAL A 33 7.82 9.60 -14.88
N GLY A 34 8.99 10.23 -14.75
CA GLY A 34 10.21 9.54 -14.34
C GLY A 34 10.20 9.12 -12.86
N VAL A 35 10.95 8.08 -12.53
CA VAL A 35 11.08 7.57 -11.14
C VAL A 35 11.57 8.64 -10.16
N ASN A 36 12.46 9.52 -10.61
CA ASN A 36 12.98 10.63 -9.81
C ASN A 36 11.90 11.66 -9.50
N GLU A 37 11.01 11.91 -10.45
CA GLU A 37 9.92 12.87 -10.32
C GLU A 37 8.87 12.36 -9.31
N PHE A 38 8.47 11.09 -9.42
CA PHE A 38 7.61 10.46 -8.42
C PHE A 38 8.24 10.46 -7.02
N SER A 39 9.53 10.18 -6.92
CA SER A 39 10.24 10.13 -5.63
C SER A 39 10.29 11.52 -4.98
N LYS A 40 10.55 12.57 -5.76
CA LYS A 40 10.50 13.97 -5.28
C LYS A 40 9.10 14.35 -4.82
N ARG A 41 8.08 14.09 -5.65
CA ARG A 41 6.68 14.41 -5.31
C ARG A 41 6.23 13.72 -4.03
N PHE A 42 6.55 12.44 -3.86
CA PHE A 42 6.22 11.72 -2.63
C PHE A 42 6.91 12.31 -1.40
N LYS A 43 8.20 12.65 -1.50
CA LYS A 43 8.95 13.30 -0.42
C LYS A 43 8.32 14.65 -0.03
N THR A 44 8.00 15.48 -1.01
CA THR A 44 7.33 16.78 -0.77
C THR A 44 5.95 16.59 -0.14
N SER A 45 5.18 15.59 -0.56
CA SER A 45 3.91 15.27 0.07
C SER A 45 4.08 14.84 1.53
N ALA A 46 5.07 13.98 1.82
CA ALA A 46 5.40 13.56 3.19
C ALA A 46 5.80 14.73 4.09
N GLU A 47 6.60 15.67 3.57
CA GLU A 47 6.95 16.92 4.28
C GLU A 47 5.73 17.78 4.57
N LYS A 48 4.84 17.95 3.59
CA LYS A 48 3.62 18.77 3.72
C LYS A 48 2.63 18.24 4.75
N VAL A 49 2.54 16.92 4.92
CA VAL A 49 1.69 16.31 5.94
C VAL A 49 2.37 16.23 7.32
N GLY A 50 3.58 16.80 7.46
CA GLY A 50 4.30 16.91 8.73
C GLY A 50 5.05 15.65 9.16
N LEU A 51 5.33 14.72 8.24
CA LEU A 51 6.20 13.58 8.56
C LEU A 51 7.65 14.02 8.70
N ASP A 52 8.37 13.40 9.64
CA ASP A 52 9.79 13.66 9.83
C ASP A 52 10.63 13.03 8.71
N THR A 53 10.77 13.77 7.61
CA THR A 53 11.61 13.40 6.47
C THR A 53 13.08 13.80 6.64
N LYS A 54 13.42 14.52 7.72
CA LYS A 54 14.78 15.00 8.01
C LYS A 54 15.57 13.95 8.77
N SER A 55 14.99 13.37 9.81
CA SER A 55 15.65 12.30 10.57
C SER A 55 15.49 10.93 9.92
N ARG A 56 14.38 10.69 9.19
CA ARG A 56 14.09 9.41 8.55
C ARG A 56 13.93 9.53 7.05
N LYS A 57 14.51 8.56 6.34
CA LYS A 57 14.37 8.43 4.89
C LYS A 57 13.01 7.86 4.53
N ILE A 58 12.05 8.74 4.27
CA ILE A 58 10.70 8.38 3.81
C ILE A 58 10.68 8.37 2.27
N THR A 59 10.38 7.21 1.68
CA THR A 59 10.36 7.00 0.23
C THR A 59 9.14 6.17 -0.18
N ASN A 60 8.89 6.04 -1.48
CA ASN A 60 7.86 5.14 -2.01
C ASN A 60 8.02 3.70 -1.50
N HIS A 61 9.26 3.26 -1.24
CA HIS A 61 9.50 1.94 -0.65
C HIS A 61 8.97 1.86 0.80
N SER A 62 9.13 2.92 1.59
CA SER A 62 8.56 3.02 2.94
C SER A 62 7.03 2.93 2.94
N ALA A 63 6.38 3.56 1.96
CA ALA A 63 4.92 3.43 1.78
C ALA A 63 4.52 1.99 1.45
N ARG A 64 5.27 1.33 0.55
CA ARG A 64 5.07 -0.10 0.24
C ARG A 64 5.25 -0.99 1.45
N SER A 65 6.30 -0.79 2.26
CA SER A 65 6.51 -1.51 3.53
C SER A 65 5.35 -1.30 4.51
N THR A 66 4.83 -0.07 4.61
CA THR A 66 3.69 0.24 5.46
C THR A 66 2.42 -0.48 5.00
N ALA A 67 2.14 -0.47 3.70
CA ALA A 67 1.00 -1.19 3.12
C ALA A 67 1.10 -2.69 3.36
N LEU A 68 2.30 -3.28 3.20
CA LEU A 68 2.56 -4.69 3.54
C LEU A 68 2.22 -4.99 5.00
N SER A 69 2.75 -4.20 5.94
CA SER A 69 2.47 -4.37 7.36
C SER A 69 0.98 -4.24 7.68
N GLN A 70 0.26 -3.33 7.04
CA GLN A 70 -1.20 -3.19 7.23
C GLN A 70 -1.98 -4.40 6.71
N LEU A 71 -1.64 -4.90 5.53
CA LEU A 71 -2.26 -6.09 4.94
C LEU A 71 -2.01 -7.33 5.81
N THR A 72 -0.79 -7.46 6.34
CA THR A 72 -0.46 -8.51 7.32
C THR A 72 -1.28 -8.37 8.60
N LYS A 73 -1.41 -7.14 9.14
CA LYS A 73 -2.24 -6.88 10.33
C LYS A 73 -3.72 -7.16 10.10
N ALA A 74 -4.19 -7.10 8.86
CA ALA A 74 -5.54 -7.49 8.46
C ALA A 74 -5.72 -9.01 8.34
N GLY A 75 -4.67 -9.81 8.59
CA GLY A 75 -4.73 -11.28 8.55
C GLY A 75 -4.56 -11.89 7.16
N ILE A 76 -4.08 -11.12 6.17
CA ILE A 76 -3.86 -11.64 4.81
C ILE A 76 -2.67 -12.60 4.82
N GLY A 77 -2.90 -13.81 4.32
CA GLY A 77 -1.89 -14.88 4.28
C GLY A 77 -0.71 -14.56 3.36
N GLU A 78 0.45 -15.15 3.66
CA GLU A 78 1.73 -14.95 2.95
C GLU A 78 1.62 -15.11 1.42
N GLN A 79 0.90 -16.13 0.96
CA GLN A 79 0.73 -16.42 -0.48
C GLN A 79 -0.08 -15.32 -1.20
N GLN A 80 -1.15 -14.84 -0.57
CA GLN A 80 -1.96 -13.75 -1.12
C GLN A 80 -1.15 -12.45 -1.12
N LEU A 81 -0.42 -12.19 -0.03
CA LEU A 81 0.42 -11.00 0.10
C LEU A 81 1.53 -10.99 -0.95
N THR A 82 2.14 -12.15 -1.23
CA THR A 82 3.13 -12.33 -2.31
C THR A 82 2.57 -11.94 -3.66
N LYS A 83 1.35 -12.42 -3.98
CA LYS A 83 0.67 -12.09 -5.24
C LYS A 83 0.31 -10.61 -5.34
N ILE A 84 -0.28 -10.02 -4.30
CA ILE A 84 -0.71 -8.61 -4.28
C ILE A 84 0.49 -7.68 -4.43
N THR A 85 1.58 -8.00 -3.76
CA THR A 85 2.75 -7.11 -3.74
C THR A 85 3.75 -7.42 -4.84
N GLY A 86 3.70 -8.60 -5.45
CA GLY A 86 4.61 -9.00 -6.52
C GLY A 86 6.02 -9.33 -6.02
N HIS A 87 6.15 -9.90 -4.82
CA HIS A 87 7.43 -10.47 -4.40
C HIS A 87 7.65 -11.81 -5.10
N SER A 88 8.89 -12.10 -5.47
CA SER A 88 9.27 -13.40 -6.06
C SER A 88 9.42 -14.51 -5.02
N SER A 89 9.67 -14.14 -3.75
CA SER A 89 9.87 -15.07 -2.66
C SER A 89 9.04 -14.68 -1.45
N ALA A 90 8.40 -15.69 -0.86
CA ALA A 90 7.68 -15.60 0.40
C ALA A 90 8.63 -15.19 1.55
N GLY A 91 9.90 -15.61 1.50
CA GLY A 91 10.92 -15.26 2.48
C GLY A 91 11.12 -13.75 2.66
N SER A 92 10.98 -12.96 1.59
CA SER A 92 11.10 -11.49 1.64
C SER A 92 9.93 -10.81 2.35
N ILE A 93 8.84 -11.54 2.60
CA ILE A 93 7.63 -11.05 3.26
C ILE A 93 7.61 -11.43 4.75
N ARG A 94 8.27 -12.52 5.12
CA ARG A 94 8.34 -13.02 6.50
C ARG A 94 8.70 -11.98 7.57
N PRO A 95 9.62 -11.02 7.33
CA PRO A 95 9.89 -9.97 8.31
C PRO A 95 8.65 -9.11 8.65
N TYR A 96 7.73 -8.96 7.70
CA TYR A 96 6.48 -8.22 7.90
C TYR A 96 5.39 -9.07 8.57
N LEU A 97 5.50 -10.41 8.49
CA LEU A 97 4.66 -11.39 9.20
C LEU A 97 5.00 -11.51 10.69
N GLN A 98 6.14 -10.97 11.12
CA GLN A 98 6.47 -10.92 12.53
C GLN A 98 5.47 -10.03 13.26
N LEU A 99 4.62 -10.68 14.06
CA LEU A 99 3.55 -10.05 14.81
C LEU A 99 4.18 -9.09 15.83
N ASP A 100 3.74 -7.83 15.83
CA ASP A 100 4.03 -6.95 16.95
C ASP A 100 3.35 -7.48 18.22
N SER A 101 3.85 -7.11 19.40
CA SER A 101 3.31 -7.57 20.69
C SER A 101 1.81 -7.26 20.81
N SER A 102 1.36 -6.14 20.24
CA SER A 102 -0.05 -5.74 20.20
C SER A 102 -0.90 -6.70 19.36
N HIS A 103 -0.39 -7.17 18.23
CA HIS A 103 -1.07 -8.10 17.34
C HIS A 103 -1.11 -9.50 17.95
N HIS A 104 -0.02 -9.94 18.58
CA HIS A 104 0.00 -11.18 19.36
C HIS A 104 -1.06 -11.16 20.47
N ASN A 105 -1.13 -10.06 21.24
CA ASN A 105 -2.16 -9.89 22.26
C ASN A 105 -3.58 -9.94 21.67
N LYS A 106 -3.80 -9.31 20.52
CA LYS A 106 -5.10 -9.33 19.84
C LYS A 106 -5.52 -10.76 19.46
N ILE A 107 -4.61 -11.53 18.89
CA ILE A 107 -4.84 -12.95 18.57
C ILE A 107 -5.19 -13.74 19.83
N VAL A 108 -4.41 -13.59 20.90
CA VAL A 108 -4.66 -14.27 22.19
C VAL A 108 -6.02 -13.88 22.77
N THR A 109 -6.41 -12.60 22.69
CA THR A 109 -7.72 -12.16 23.18
C THR A 109 -8.87 -12.73 22.37
N THR A 110 -8.75 -12.79 21.04
CA THR A 110 -9.78 -13.40 20.18
C THR A 110 -9.95 -14.89 20.50
N PHE A 111 -8.85 -15.64 20.57
CA PHE A 111 -8.92 -17.07 20.94
C PHE A 111 -9.53 -17.29 22.33
N ARG A 112 -9.22 -16.43 23.31
CA ARG A 112 -9.83 -16.52 24.65
C ARG A 112 -11.34 -16.28 24.61
N GLN A 113 -11.81 -15.32 23.80
CA GLN A 113 -13.25 -15.05 23.66
C GLN A 113 -13.98 -16.22 23.02
N ASP A 114 -13.40 -16.83 21.99
CA ASP A 114 -14.00 -18.00 21.32
C ASP A 114 -14.14 -19.20 22.27
N ILE A 115 -13.14 -19.44 23.13
CA ILE A 115 -13.20 -20.51 24.16
C ILE A 115 -14.35 -20.23 25.14
N THR A 116 -14.47 -19.01 25.65
CA THR A 116 -15.56 -18.67 26.60
C THR A 116 -16.95 -18.74 25.97
N ALA A 117 -17.06 -18.44 24.67
CA ALA A 117 -18.32 -18.57 23.94
C ALA A 117 -18.74 -20.05 23.78
N VAL A 118 -17.79 -20.94 23.51
CA VAL A 118 -18.02 -22.40 23.45
C VAL A 118 -18.45 -22.94 24.80
N GLU A 119 -17.76 -22.59 25.88
CA GLU A 119 -18.09 -23.04 27.25
C GLU A 119 -19.47 -22.54 27.72
N SER A 120 -19.90 -21.36 27.26
CA SER A 120 -21.22 -20.81 27.57
C SER A 120 -22.36 -21.44 26.74
N GLY A 121 -22.04 -21.99 25.56
CA GLY A 121 -22.99 -22.68 24.68
C GLY A 121 -23.19 -24.16 25.02
N GLU A 122 -22.20 -24.81 25.64
CA GLU A 122 -22.23 -26.24 26.01
C GLU A 122 -23.15 -26.54 27.23
N LYS A 123 -23.64 -25.52 27.96
CA LYS A 123 -24.52 -25.71 29.13
C LYS A 123 -26.02 -25.90 28.81
N ARG A 124 -26.37 -26.32 27.59
CA ARG A 124 -27.74 -26.70 27.22
C ARG A 124 -27.81 -28.09 26.60
N ARG A 125 -27.60 -29.14 27.40
CA ARG A 125 -28.25 -30.46 27.26
C ARG A 125 -28.38 -31.10 28.63
#